data_AF-A0A135P6P7-F1
#
_entry.id   AF-A0A135P6P7-F1
#
_cell.length_a   1.000
_cell.length_b   1.000
_cell.length_c   1.000
_cell.angle_alpha   90.00
_cell.angle_beta   90.00
_cell.angle_gamma   90.00
#
_symmetry.space_group_name_H-M   'P 1'
#
loop_
_entity.id
_entity.type
_entity.pdbx_description
1 polymer ?
#
loop_
_entity_poly.entity_id
_entity_poly.type
_entity_poly.pdbx_seq_one_letter_code
_entity_poly.pdbx_strand_id
1 'polypeptide(L)'
;MLFFRVLWSIFWRAVLVLIVNAGISYAIGMASHQLSDNTTELIKLRRSLAFLPAAIIFAGFAWKNRTLGNGLLQNRSPLDAKQWRETYLVLSALCIVLISISSAAAYALEIDSWLAVQQLTNPTSWLATWIGLSIWQTAKIRKSRL
;
A
#
# COMPACT_ATOMS: atom_id res chain seq x y z
N MET A 1 -0.88 -23.26 -10.01
CA MET A 1 -0.11 -23.07 -8.76
C MET A 1 0.77 -21.82 -8.71
N LEU A 2 1.50 -21.45 -9.78
CA LEU A 2 2.39 -20.26 -9.76
C LEU A 2 1.66 -18.96 -9.39
N PHE A 3 0.51 -18.69 -10.02
CA PHE A 3 -0.31 -17.50 -9.74
C PHE A 3 -0.64 -17.35 -8.25
N PHE A 4 -1.17 -18.41 -7.63
CA PHE A 4 -1.50 -18.40 -6.20
C PHE A 4 -0.28 -18.15 -5.31
N ARG A 5 0.89 -18.70 -5.65
CA ARG A 5 2.13 -18.44 -4.90
C ARG A 5 2.56 -16.98 -5.02
N VAL A 6 2.44 -16.38 -6.21
CA VAL A 6 2.74 -14.96 -6.43
C VAL A 6 1.75 -14.09 -5.66
N LEU A 7 0.44 -14.36 -5.80
CA LEU A 7 -0.63 -13.65 -5.10
C LEU A 7 -0.44 -13.69 -3.60
N TRP A 8 -0.24 -14.89 -3.04
CA TRP A 8 0.00 -15.07 -1.61
C TRP A 8 1.23 -14.30 -1.13
N SER A 9 2.30 -14.32 -1.91
CA SER A 9 3.52 -13.58 -1.56
C SER A 9 3.34 -12.07 -1.60
N ILE A 10 2.60 -11.52 -2.58
CA ILE A 10 2.29 -10.09 -2.67
C ILE A 10 1.36 -9.68 -1.52
N PHE A 11 0.31 -10.47 -1.30
CA PHE A 11 -0.68 -10.27 -0.24
C PHE A 11 -0.02 -10.11 1.13
N TRP A 12 0.78 -11.09 1.58
CA TRP A 12 1.35 -11.04 2.93
C TRP A 12 2.31 -9.87 3.14
N ARG A 13 3.14 -9.54 2.14
CA ARG A 13 4.05 -8.40 2.27
C ARG A 13 3.31 -7.08 2.29
N ALA A 14 2.26 -6.95 1.48
CA ALA A 14 1.41 -5.76 1.52
C ALA A 14 0.68 -5.64 2.86
N VAL A 15 0.09 -6.73 3.37
CA VAL A 15 -0.59 -6.77 4.66
C VAL A 15 0.33 -6.39 5.81
N LEU A 16 1.58 -6.89 5.85
CA LEU A 16 2.55 -6.50 6.88
C LEU A 16 2.82 -5.00 6.88
N VAL A 17 3.01 -4.40 5.70
CA VAL A 17 3.19 -2.94 5.58
C VAL A 17 1.93 -2.20 6.01
N LEU A 18 0.74 -2.71 5.67
CA LEU A 18 -0.53 -2.11 6.08
C LEU A 18 -0.76 -2.17 7.60
N ILE A 19 -0.35 -3.27 8.26
CA ILE A 19 -0.39 -3.38 9.73
C ILE A 19 0.53 -2.35 10.37
N VAL A 20 1.77 -2.23 9.88
CA VAL A 20 2.73 -1.22 10.36
C VAL A 20 2.17 0.19 10.12
N ASN A 21 1.60 0.44 8.94
CA ASN A 21 0.96 1.70 8.60
C ASN A 21 -0.21 2.05 9.54
N ALA A 22 -1.05 1.07 9.88
CA ALA A 22 -2.13 1.24 10.84
C ALA A 22 -1.60 1.58 12.24
N GLY A 23 -0.55 0.89 12.69
CA GLY A 23 0.12 1.19 13.97
C GLY A 23 0.69 2.61 14.03
N ILE A 24 1.40 3.04 12.98
CA ILE A 24 1.94 4.40 12.87
C ILE A 24 0.80 5.43 12.87
N SER A 25 -0.24 5.20 12.07
CA SER A 25 -1.39 6.11 11.96
C SER A 25 -2.15 6.25 13.28
N TYR A 26 -2.23 5.16 14.04
CA TYR A 26 -2.81 5.14 15.39
C TYR A 26 -1.96 5.94 16.38
N ALA A 27 -0.65 5.71 16.41
CA ALA A 27 0.29 6.42 17.28
C ALA A 27 0.30 7.94 17.02
N ILE A 28 0.31 8.34 15.74
CA ILE A 28 0.18 9.76 15.34
C ILE A 28 -1.12 10.36 15.88
N GLY A 29 -2.19 9.57 15.95
CA GLY A 29 -3.46 10.03 16.47
C GLY A 29 -3.54 10.25 17.95
N MET A 30 -3.00 9.29 18.70
CA MET A 30 -2.85 9.43 20.13
C MET A 30 -2.07 10.72 20.45
N ALA A 31 -0.95 10.95 19.75
CA ALA A 31 -0.16 12.15 19.94
C ALA A 31 -0.95 13.43 19.59
N SER A 32 -1.68 13.45 18.47
CA SER A 32 -2.45 14.63 18.06
C SER A 32 -3.60 14.95 19.03
N HIS A 33 -4.25 13.92 19.59
CA HIS A 33 -5.32 14.09 20.58
C HIS A 33 -4.85 14.76 21.88
N GLN A 34 -3.57 14.63 22.23
CA GLN A 34 -3.00 15.22 23.44
C GLN A 34 -2.52 16.66 23.23
N LEU A 35 -2.37 17.11 21.99
CA LEU A 35 -1.67 18.36 21.63
C LEU A 35 -2.57 19.43 21.00
N SER A 36 -3.81 19.13 20.59
CA SER A 36 -4.64 20.10 19.84
C SER A 36 -6.15 19.92 20.06
N ASP A 37 -6.89 21.04 20.06
CA ASP A 37 -8.32 21.04 19.77
C ASP A 37 -8.52 20.47 18.36
N ASN A 38 -9.17 19.30 18.26
CA ASN A 38 -9.36 18.62 16.99
C ASN A 38 -10.40 19.35 16.14
N THR A 39 -9.95 20.20 15.23
CA THR A 39 -10.83 20.76 14.19
C THR A 39 -11.16 19.70 13.14
N THR A 40 -12.36 19.78 12.56
CA THR A 40 -12.84 18.86 11.51
C THR A 40 -11.87 18.74 10.34
N GLU A 41 -11.21 19.85 9.98
CA GLU A 41 -10.21 19.90 8.90
C GLU A 41 -8.94 19.10 9.24
N LEU A 42 -8.50 19.13 10.49
CA LEU A 42 -7.33 18.34 10.94
C LEU A 42 -7.63 16.84 10.88
N ILE A 43 -8.85 16.44 11.24
CA ILE A 43 -9.33 15.05 11.15
C ILE A 43 -9.36 14.61 9.68
N LYS A 44 -9.89 15.44 8.79
CA LYS A 44 -9.93 15.20 7.34
C LYS A 44 -8.52 15.03 6.77
N LEU A 45 -7.63 15.98 7.03
CA LEU A 45 -6.25 15.96 6.56
C LEU A 45 -5.51 14.70 7.03
N ARG A 46 -5.58 14.39 8.33
CA ARG A 46 -4.88 13.24 8.91
C ARG A 46 -5.36 11.92 8.32
N ARG A 47 -6.68 11.76 8.14
CA ARG A 47 -7.25 10.54 7.60
C ARG A 47 -6.99 10.40 6.10
N SER A 48 -6.90 11.50 5.36
CA SER A 48 -6.49 11.50 3.95
C SER A 48 -5.03 11.10 3.77
N LEU A 49 -4.17 11.43 4.73
CA LEU A 49 -2.75 11.04 4.75
C LEU A 49 -2.47 9.66 5.39
N ALA A 50 -3.50 8.89 5.73
CA ALA A 50 -3.36 7.63 6.46
C ALA A 50 -2.52 6.57 5.73
N PHE A 51 -2.35 6.66 4.41
CA PHE A 51 -1.49 5.74 3.64
C PHE A 51 -0.09 6.29 3.34
N LEU A 52 0.23 7.50 3.83
CA LEU A 52 1.54 8.11 3.58
C LEU A 52 2.69 7.27 4.15
N PRO A 53 2.61 6.72 5.39
CA PRO A 53 3.65 5.83 5.89
C PRO A 53 3.83 4.58 5.02
N ALA A 54 2.73 3.95 4.58
CA ALA A 54 2.79 2.81 3.66
C ALA A 54 3.48 3.16 2.33
N ALA A 55 3.16 4.31 1.73
CA ALA A 55 3.79 4.78 0.50
C ALA A 55 5.32 4.88 0.67
N ILE A 56 5.77 5.50 1.77
CA ILE A 56 7.19 5.67 2.09
C ILE A 56 7.87 4.31 2.30
N ILE A 57 7.23 3.38 3.03
CA ILE A 57 7.78 2.04 3.28
C ILE A 57 7.92 1.25 1.97
N PHE A 58 6.91 1.27 1.09
CA PHE A 58 6.99 0.59 -0.20
C PHE A 58 8.05 1.21 -1.11
N ALA A 59 8.14 2.55 -1.18
CA ALA A 59 9.20 3.23 -1.91
C ALA A 59 10.59 2.87 -1.37
N GLY A 60 10.74 2.80 -0.04
CA GLY A 60 11.96 2.36 0.63
C GLY A 60 12.35 0.93 0.27
N PHE A 61 11.39 -0.01 0.21
CA PHE A 61 11.66 -1.38 -0.25
C PHE A 61 12.04 -1.44 -1.73
N ALA A 62 11.41 -0.63 -2.58
CA ALA A 62 11.77 -0.53 -4.00
C ALA A 62 13.21 -0.02 -4.19
N TRP A 63 13.64 0.95 -3.36
CA TRP A 63 15.00 1.49 -3.37
C TRP A 63 16.03 0.48 -2.83
N LYS A 64 15.77 -0.10 -1.66
CA LYS A 64 16.70 -0.99 -0.95
C LYS A 64 16.93 -2.34 -1.66
N ASN A 65 15.99 -2.77 -2.50
CA ASN A 65 16.17 -3.95 -3.36
C ASN A 65 17.30 -3.82 -4.40
N ARG A 66 17.90 -2.63 -4.58
CA ARG A 66 19.14 -2.47 -5.36
C ARG A 66 20.38 -3.00 -4.62
N THR A 67 20.36 -3.07 -3.29
CA THR A 67 21.57 -3.22 -2.46
C THR A 67 21.62 -4.50 -1.63
N LEU A 68 20.48 -5.14 -1.35
CA LEU A 68 20.41 -6.36 -0.53
C LEU A 68 19.84 -7.52 -1.35
N GLY A 69 20.73 -8.18 -2.10
CA GLY A 69 20.40 -9.37 -2.89
C GLY A 69 20.26 -10.67 -2.09
N ASN A 70 20.10 -10.65 -0.76
CA ASN A 70 20.19 -11.86 0.08
C ASN A 70 19.27 -11.84 1.33
N GLY A 71 18.04 -11.31 1.22
CA GLY A 71 17.08 -11.40 2.32
C GLY A 71 16.39 -12.77 2.42
N LEU A 72 16.19 -13.31 3.64
CA LEU A 72 15.45 -14.56 3.92
C LEU A 72 14.08 -14.66 3.23
N LEU A 73 13.42 -13.52 2.99
CA LEU A 73 12.14 -13.46 2.28
C LEU A 73 12.27 -13.64 0.76
N GLN A 74 13.42 -13.32 0.17
CA GLN A 74 13.68 -13.40 -1.27
C GLN A 74 13.91 -14.85 -1.70
N ASN A 75 14.61 -15.65 -0.87
CA ASN A 75 14.93 -17.05 -1.16
C ASN A 75 13.73 -17.99 -1.25
N ARG A 76 12.55 -17.58 -0.75
CA ARG A 76 11.30 -18.36 -0.86
C ARG A 76 10.28 -17.77 -1.84
N SER A 77 10.57 -16.61 -2.41
CA SER A 77 9.64 -15.93 -3.29
C SER A 77 9.74 -16.44 -4.74
N PRO A 78 8.62 -16.57 -5.46
CA PRO A 78 8.65 -16.89 -6.88
C PRO A 78 9.09 -15.70 -7.77
N LEU A 79 9.26 -14.51 -7.20
CA LEU A 79 9.62 -13.28 -7.93
C LEU A 79 11.08 -12.91 -7.72
N ASP A 80 11.72 -12.47 -8.81
CA ASP A 80 13.09 -11.95 -8.80
C ASP A 80 13.16 -10.55 -8.17
N ALA A 81 14.35 -10.10 -7.79
CA ALA A 81 14.61 -8.79 -7.18
C ALA A 81 14.06 -7.62 -8.02
N LYS A 82 14.23 -7.69 -9.34
CA LYS A 82 13.70 -6.68 -10.29
C LYS A 82 12.17 -6.65 -10.27
N GLN A 83 11.53 -7.81 -10.31
CA GLN A 83 10.07 -7.93 -10.25
C GLN A 83 9.51 -7.43 -8.93
N TRP A 84 10.19 -7.71 -7.82
CA TRP A 84 9.82 -7.17 -6.51
C TRP A 84 9.93 -5.66 -6.45
N ARG A 85 10.99 -5.07 -7.00
CA ARG A 85 11.15 -3.62 -7.07
C ARG A 85 9.98 -2.98 -7.83
N GLU A 86 9.64 -3.51 -9.00
CA GLU A 86 8.50 -3.01 -9.78
C GLU A 86 7.17 -3.16 -9.01
N THR A 87 6.97 -4.30 -8.34
CA THR A 87 5.79 -4.56 -7.51
C THR A 87 5.67 -3.52 -6.39
N TYR A 88 6.76 -3.24 -5.67
CA TYR A 88 6.76 -2.22 -4.61
C TYR A 88 6.52 -0.81 -5.14
N LEU A 89 7.04 -0.46 -6.33
CA LEU A 89 6.73 0.82 -6.96
C LEU A 89 5.25 0.97 -7.28
N VAL A 90 4.61 -0.08 -7.81
CA VAL A 90 3.17 -0.05 -8.08
C VAL A 90 2.36 0.05 -6.78
N LEU A 91 2.74 -0.67 -5.73
CA LEU A 91 2.08 -0.58 -4.41
C LEU A 91 2.25 0.83 -3.80
N SER A 92 3.43 1.44 -3.94
CA SER A 92 3.66 2.83 -3.53
C SER A 92 2.81 3.80 -4.34
N ALA A 93 2.72 3.62 -5.65
CA ALA A 93 1.90 4.46 -6.52
C ALA A 93 0.41 4.33 -6.17
N LEU A 94 -0.06 3.13 -5.85
CA LEU A 94 -1.41 2.90 -5.35
C LEU A 94 -1.68 3.73 -4.08
N CYS A 95 -0.78 3.70 -3.10
CA CYS A 95 -0.93 4.50 -1.88
C CYS A 95 -1.04 6.00 -2.20
N ILE A 96 -0.21 6.51 -3.12
CA ILE A 96 -0.27 7.93 -3.54
C ILE A 96 -1.62 8.25 -4.20
N VAL A 97 -2.10 7.38 -5.09
CA VAL A 97 -3.41 7.55 -5.74
C VAL A 97 -4.54 7.56 -4.70
N LEU A 98 -4.51 6.65 -3.73
CA LEU A 98 -5.50 6.61 -2.65
C LEU A 98 -5.46 7.87 -1.77
N ILE A 99 -4.28 8.41 -1.48
CA ILE A 99 -4.12 9.68 -0.76
C ILE A 99 -4.73 10.82 -1.58
N SER A 100 -4.46 10.90 -2.88
CA SER A 100 -5.00 11.94 -3.77
C SER A 100 -6.53 11.88 -3.87
N ILE A 101 -7.09 10.67 -4.07
CA ILE A 101 -8.55 10.48 -4.12
C ILE A 101 -9.19 10.86 -2.79
N SER A 102 -8.61 10.39 -1.67
CA SER A 102 -9.13 10.67 -0.35
C SER A 102 -9.06 12.15 0.01
N SER A 103 -7.99 12.84 -0.40
CA SER A 103 -7.82 14.28 -0.22
C SER A 103 -8.82 15.08 -1.05
N ALA A 104 -8.96 14.75 -2.34
CA ALA A 104 -9.94 15.41 -3.21
C ALA A 104 -11.37 15.21 -2.71
N ALA A 105 -11.72 13.98 -2.29
CA ALA A 105 -13.03 13.66 -1.73
C ALA A 105 -13.29 14.39 -0.41
N ALA A 106 -12.27 14.61 0.43
CA ALA A 106 -12.42 15.34 1.69
C ALA A 106 -12.84 16.81 1.51
N TYR A 107 -12.40 17.44 0.41
CA TYR A 107 -12.78 18.80 0.04
C TYR A 107 -14.14 18.86 -0.68
N ALA A 108 -14.48 17.84 -1.46
CA ALA A 108 -15.68 17.83 -2.29
C ALA A 108 -16.94 17.30 -1.59
N LEU A 109 -16.79 16.49 -0.54
CA LEU A 109 -17.91 15.77 0.08
C LEU A 109 -18.11 16.11 1.55
N GLU A 110 -19.35 15.95 2.00
CA GLU A 110 -19.70 15.88 3.41
C GLU A 110 -19.03 14.68 4.08
N ILE A 111 -18.87 14.75 5.41
CA ILE A 111 -18.08 13.79 6.19
C ILE A 111 -18.56 12.36 6.01
N ASP A 112 -19.87 12.11 6.07
CA ASP A 112 -20.43 10.76 5.99
C ASP A 112 -20.23 10.15 4.59
N SER A 113 -20.45 10.95 3.55
CA SER A 113 -20.21 10.56 2.16
C SER A 113 -18.73 10.28 1.90
N TRP A 114 -17.84 11.13 2.41
CA TRP A 114 -16.39 10.95 2.31
C TRP A 114 -15.93 9.66 3.00
N LEU A 115 -16.46 9.36 4.20
CA LEU A 115 -16.15 8.13 4.92
C LEU A 115 -16.63 6.89 4.17
N ALA A 116 -17.85 6.93 3.61
CA ALA A 116 -18.38 5.84 2.80
C ALA A 116 -17.50 5.57 1.57
N VAL A 117 -17.04 6.62 0.88
CA VAL A 117 -16.09 6.51 -0.24
C VAL A 117 -14.80 5.83 0.22
N GLN A 118 -14.20 6.24 1.34
CA GLN A 118 -12.99 5.60 1.85
C GLN A 118 -13.19 4.11 2.16
N GLN A 119 -14.31 3.75 2.78
CA GLN A 119 -14.60 2.36 3.14
C GLN A 119 -14.77 1.46 1.92
N LEU A 120 -15.28 1.98 0.81
CA LEU A 120 -15.45 1.23 -0.42
C LEU A 120 -14.18 1.20 -1.27
N THR A 121 -13.56 2.37 -1.48
CA THR A 121 -12.42 2.53 -2.38
C THR A 121 -11.20 1.78 -1.87
N ASN A 122 -10.86 1.90 -0.59
CA ASN A 122 -9.64 1.32 -0.05
C ASN A 122 -9.55 -0.22 -0.24
N PRO A 123 -10.47 -1.04 0.31
CA PRO A 123 -10.37 -2.49 0.19
C PRO A 123 -10.47 -2.96 -1.27
N THR A 124 -11.33 -2.32 -2.07
CA THR A 124 -11.52 -2.67 -3.48
C THR A 124 -10.26 -2.41 -4.31
N SER A 125 -9.63 -1.25 -4.13
CA SER A 125 -8.39 -0.89 -4.81
C SER A 125 -7.22 -1.80 -4.42
N TRP A 126 -7.11 -2.19 -3.15
CA TRP A 126 -6.11 -3.15 -2.69
C TRP A 126 -6.31 -4.52 -3.33
N LEU A 127 -7.53 -5.06 -3.28
CA LEU A 127 -7.86 -6.37 -3.84
C LEU A 127 -7.62 -6.42 -5.36
N ALA A 128 -8.10 -5.40 -6.08
CA ALA A 128 -7.88 -5.28 -7.52
C ALA A 128 -6.38 -5.20 -7.86
N THR A 129 -5.61 -4.44 -7.07
CA THR A 129 -4.17 -4.30 -7.30
C THR A 129 -3.41 -5.59 -7.01
N TRP A 130 -3.75 -6.32 -5.93
CA TRP A 130 -3.14 -7.61 -5.64
C TRP A 130 -3.39 -8.63 -6.76
N ILE A 131 -4.63 -8.72 -7.24
CA ILE A 131 -4.99 -9.61 -8.35
C ILE A 131 -4.24 -9.18 -9.62
N GLY A 132 -4.32 -7.90 -10.00
CA GLY A 132 -3.69 -7.36 -11.20
C GLY A 132 -2.19 -7.56 -11.22
N LEU A 133 -1.49 -7.25 -10.12
CA LEU A 133 -0.05 -7.49 -9.99
C LEU A 133 0.29 -8.98 -10.09
N SER A 134 -0.53 -9.85 -9.52
CA SER A 134 -0.28 -11.29 -9.56
C SER A 134 -0.42 -11.86 -10.96
N ILE A 135 -1.40 -11.39 -11.73
CA ILE A 135 -1.57 -11.74 -13.15
C ILE A 135 -0.36 -11.24 -13.94
N TRP A 136 -0.01 -9.97 -13.78
CA TRP A 136 1.07 -9.32 -14.51
C TRP A 136 2.42 -10.00 -14.26
N GLN A 137 2.76 -10.26 -13.00
CA GLN A 137 4.02 -10.90 -12.64
C GLN A 137 4.05 -12.37 -13.07
N THR A 138 2.94 -13.09 -12.96
CA THR A 138 2.84 -14.47 -13.47
C THR A 138 3.07 -14.52 -14.97
N ALA A 139 2.51 -13.58 -15.72
CA ALA A 139 2.73 -13.47 -17.17
C ALA A 139 4.20 -13.18 -17.50
N LYS A 140 4.87 -12.30 -16.74
CA LYS A 140 6.31 -12.03 -16.91
C LYS A 140 7.17 -13.27 -16.65
N ILE A 141 6.91 -14.02 -15.57
CA ILE A 141 7.65 -15.26 -15.27
C ILE A 141 7.46 -16.31 -16.37
N ARG A 142 6.26 -16.43 -16.94
CA ARG A 142 6.03 -17.38 -18.05
C ARG A 142 6.81 -16.99 -19.30
N LYS A 143 6.84 -15.71 -19.64
CA LYS A 143 7.59 -15.21 -20.81
C LYS A 143 9.10 -15.38 -20.68
N SER A 144 9.65 -15.34 -19.47
CA SER A 144 11.10 -15.52 -19.28
C SER A 144 11.57 -16.98 -19.27
N ARG A 145 10.65 -17.95 -19.40
CA ARG A 145 10.96 -19.39 -19.44
C ARG A 145 10.79 -20.02 -20.83
N LEU A 146 10.30 -19.24 -21.79
CA LEU A 146 10.16 -19.59 -23.20
C LEU A 146 11.30 -18.91 -23.95
#